data_AF-A0A2Z5BY23-F1
#
_entry.id   AF-A0A2Z5BY23-F1
#
_cell.length_a   1.000
_cell.length_b   1.000
_cell.length_c   1.000
_cell.angle_alpha   90.00
_cell.angle_beta   90.00
_cell.angle_gamma   90.00
#
_symmetry.space_group_name_H-M   'P 1'
#
loop_
_entity.id
_entity.type
_entity.pdbx_description
1 polymer ?
#
loop_
_entity_poly.entity_id
_entity_poly.type
_entity_poly.pdbx_seq_one_letter_code
_entity_poly.pdbx_strand_id
1 'polypeptide(L)' 'MRYVVTVVWVFLLSLMAEFVLSSMLYVSFDMTRAIILTVGLSFFIILITFLMPKDSEVYDFK' A
#
# COMPACT_ATOMS: atom_id res chain seq x y z
N MET A 1 -5.25 -9.32 11.29
CA MET A 1 -5.59 -9.68 9.90
C MET A 1 -5.55 -8.48 8.96
N ARG A 2 -6.29 -7.38 9.22
CA ARG A 2 -6.35 -6.20 8.35
C ARG A 2 -4.99 -5.71 7.84
N TYR A 3 -4.04 -5.41 8.72
CA TYR A 3 -2.74 -4.85 8.34
C TYR A 3 -1.84 -5.82 7.56
N VAL A 4 -1.85 -7.11 7.91
CA VAL A 4 -1.07 -8.12 7.17
C VAL A 4 -1.58 -8.25 5.74
N VAL A 5 -2.90 -8.30 5.57
CA VAL A 5 -3.55 -8.35 4.26
C VAL A 5 -3.26 -7.07 3.46
N THR A 6 -3.25 -5.90 4.11
CA THR A 6 -2.84 -4.64 3.47
C THR A 6 -1.41 -4.73 2.92
N VAL A 7 -0.44 -5.21 3.71
CA VAL A 7 0.95 -5.33 3.24
C VAL A 7 1.08 -6.29 2.05
N VAL A 8 0.38 -7.43 2.09
CA VAL A 8 0.37 -8.39 0.96
C VAL A 8 -0.20 -7.76 -0.31
N TRP A 9 -1.31 -7.01 -0.20
CA TRP A 9 -1.88 -6.32 -1.36
C TRP A 9 -0.97 -5.22 -1.88
N VAL A 10 -0.37 -4.42 -1.00
CA VAL A 10 0.57 -3.38 -1.37
C VAL A 10 1.80 -3.99 -2.07
N PHE A 11 2.26 -5.17 -1.64
CA PHE A 11 3.35 -5.88 -2.30
C PHE A 11 2.99 -6.26 -3.74
N LEU A 12 1.84 -6.91 -3.94
CA LEU A 12 1.37 -7.29 -5.29
C LEU A 12 1.17 -6.07 -6.19
N LEU A 13 0.60 -4.99 -5.66
CA LEU A 13 0.40 -3.75 -6.40
C LEU A 13 1.73 -3.05 -6.74
N SER A 14 2.71 -3.12 -5.84
CA SER A 14 4.05 -2.56 -6.09
C SER A 14 4.81 -3.34 -7.15
N LEU A 15 4.65 -4.67 -7.22
CA LEU A 15 5.19 -5.49 -8.30
C LEU A 15 4.58 -5.09 -9.66
N MET A 16 3.25 -4.92 -9.71
CA MET A 16 2.57 -4.45 -10.92
C MET A 16 3.03 -3.03 -11.31
N ALA A 17 3.16 -2.13 -10.33
CA ALA A 17 3.62 -0.77 -10.57
C ALA A 17 5.05 -0.74 -11.12
N GLU A 18 5.98 -1.49 -10.52
CA GLU A 18 7.35 -1.58 -11.01
C GLU A 18 7.40 -2.18 -12.41
N PHE A 19 6.63 -3.23 -12.70
CA PHE A 19 6.54 -3.80 -14.04
C PHE A 19 6.08 -2.78 -15.10
N VAL A 20 5.04 -2.01 -14.78
CA VAL A 20 4.53 -0.95 -15.68
C VAL A 20 5.55 0.16 -15.85
N LEU A 21 6.15 0.66 -14.76
CA LEU A 21 7.14 1.74 -14.81
C LEU A 21 8.40 1.33 -15.58
N SER A 22 8.91 0.13 -15.32
CA SER A 22 10.02 -0.49 -16.06
C SER A 22 9.73 -0.54 -17.56
N SER A 23 8.51 -0.97 -17.93
CA SER A 23 8.07 -1.02 -19.33
C SER A 23 7.97 0.36 -19.98
N MET A 24 7.43 1.35 -19.27
CA MET A 24 7.31 2.73 -19.76
C MET A 24 8.66 3.42 -19.94
N LEU A 25 9.62 3.10 -19.08
CA LEU A 25 10.95 3.70 -19.07
C LEU A 25 11.98 2.90 -19.89
N TYR A 26 11.57 1.79 -20.52
CA TYR A 26 12.44 0.87 -21.26
C TYR A 26 13.64 0.36 -20.45
N VAL A 27 13.44 0.13 -19.15
CA VAL A 27 14.47 -0.40 -18.23
C VAL A 27 14.04 -1.78 -17.75
N SER A 28 14.99 -2.62 -17.36
CA SER A 28 14.67 -3.94 -16.78
C SER A 28 13.94 -3.82 -15.45
N PHE A 29 13.08 -4.80 -15.16
CA PHE A 29 12.39 -4.92 -13.89
C PHE A 29 13.39 -5.05 -12.73
N ASP A 30 13.19 -4.27 -11.66
CA ASP A 30 14.02 -4.30 -10.46
C ASP A 30 13.19 -4.66 -9.22
N MET A 31 13.41 -5.88 -8.71
CA MET A 31 12.73 -6.37 -7.50
C MET A 31 13.01 -5.50 -6.28
N THR A 32 14.18 -4.89 -6.19
CA THR A 32 14.58 -4.03 -5.07
C THR A 32 13.69 -2.79 -5.03
N ARG A 33 13.43 -2.18 -6.19
CA ARG A 33 12.52 -1.03 -6.30
C ARG A 33 11.10 -1.39 -5.90
N ALA A 34 10.59 -2.53 -6.36
CA ALA A 34 9.26 -3.01 -5.96
C ALA A 34 9.15 -3.23 -4.44
N ILE A 35 10.18 -3.76 -3.79
CA ILE A 35 10.23 -3.93 -2.33
C ILE A 35 10.26 -2.57 -1.62
N ILE A 36 11.10 -1.63 -2.09
CA ILE A 36 11.16 -0.27 -1.53
C ILE A 36 9.80 0.42 -1.62
N LEU A 37 9.13 0.33 -2.77
CA LEU A 37 7.77 0.84 -2.96
C LEU A 37 6.78 0.18 -1.99
N THR A 38 6.88 -1.14 -1.80
CA THR A 38 6.01 -1.88 -0.88
C THR A 38 6.13 -1.37 0.55
N VAL A 39 7.36 -1.21 1.03
CA VAL A 39 7.63 -0.76 2.40
C VAL A 39 7.14 0.69 2.58
N GLY A 40 7.47 1.57 1.64
CA GLY A 40 7.05 2.97 1.68
C GLY A 40 5.53 3.12 1.68
N LEU A 41 4.85 2.53 0.72
CA LEU A 41 3.39 2.62 0.58
C LEU A 41 2.66 1.97 1.78
N SER A 42 3.14 0.83 2.26
CA SER A 42 2.56 0.17 3.43
C SER A 42 2.64 1.08 4.66
N PHE A 43 3.79 1.71 4.89
CA PHE A 43 3.98 2.65 5.99
C PHE A 43 2.99 3.82 5.90
N PHE A 44 2.88 4.46 4.72
CA PHE A 44 1.96 5.59 4.51
C PHE A 44 0.49 5.19 4.70
N ILE A 45 0.04 4.06 4.15
CA ILE A 45 -1.35 3.61 4.26
C ILE A 45 -1.71 3.33 5.71
N ILE A 46 -0.82 2.68 6.46
CA ILE A 46 -1.03 2.39 7.89
C ILE A 46 -1.08 3.69 8.69
N LEU A 47 -0.18 4.63 8.41
CA LEU A 47 -0.15 5.94 9.07
C LEU A 47 -1.47 6.71 8.84
N ILE A 48 -1.93 6.80 7.59
CA ILE A 48 -3.19 7.48 7.25
C ILE A 48 -4.37 6.81 7.96
N THR A 49 -4.43 5.47 7.94
CA THR A 49 -5.50 4.72 8.61
C THR A 49 -5.51 4.96 10.12
N PHE A 50 -4.34 5.15 10.73
CA PHE A 50 -4.21 5.43 12.15
C PHE A 50 -4.61 6.87 12.50
N LEU A 51 -4.28 7.83 11.65
CA LEU A 51 -4.63 9.24 11.81
C LEU A 51 -6.09 9.54 11.45
N MET A 52 -6.73 8.67 10.67
CA MET A 52 -8.14 8.83 10.30
C MET A 52 -9.01 8.79 11.56
N PRO A 53 -9.83 9.83 11.82
CA PRO A 53 -10.76 9.82 12.92
C PRO A 53 -11.65 8.58 12.80
N LYS A 54 -11.77 7.84 13.91
CA LYS A 54 -12.75 6.76 13.97
C LYS A 54 -14.12 7.43 14.06
N ASP A 55 -15.06 7.03 13.19
CA ASP A 55 -16.43 7.55 13.22
C ASP A 55 -16.95 7.55 14.67
N SER A 56 -17.43 8.71 15.12
CA SER A 56 -17.97 8.88 16.46
C SER A 56 -19.23 8.02 16.61
N GLU A 57 -19.33 7.30 17.72
CA GLU A 57 -20.47 6.45 18.11
C GLU A 57 -21.82 7.20 18.26
N VAL A 58 -21.87 8.49 17.89
CA VAL A 58 -23.01 9.41 18.06
C VAL A 58 -24.19 9.06 17.13
N TYR A 59 -24.00 8.22 16.11
CA TYR A 59 -25.06 7.78 15.19
C TYR A 59 -25.33 6.27 15.23
N ASP A 60 -24.96 5.56 16.29
CA ASP A 60 -25.47 4.20 16.55
C ASP A 60 -26.75 4.28 17.40
N PHE A 61 -27.82 4.84 16.81
CA PHE A 61 -29.17 4.71 17.37
C PHE A 61 -29.65 3.30 17.09
N LYS A 62 -29.27 2.36 17.95
CA LYS A 62 -29.85 1.03 18.04
C LYS A 62 -30.73 0.90 19.28
#